data_AF-A0A7S2YJH2-F1
#
_entry.id   AF-A0A7S2YJH2-F1
#
_cell.length_a   1.000
_cell.length_b   1.000
_cell.length_c   1.000
_cell.angle_alpha   90.00
_cell.angle_beta   90.00
_cell.angle_gamma   90.00
#
_symmetry.space_group_name_H-M   'P 1'
#
loop_
_entity.id
_entity.type
_entity.pdbx_description
1 polymer ?
#
loop_
_entity_poly.entity_id
_entity_poly.type
_entity_poly.pdbx_seq_one_letter_code
_entity_poly.pdbx_strand_id
1 'polypeptide(L)'
;PKVLALCISQACFESAMYVFVLVWAPTMRATIAASFGPSTPTPYGTAFSVFMAACMLGSTLFGYLVRQSSWLSLERVAVLVFGIASGSLIGACWLLQEPAATDNETSAMTVVHLFSAYVMFEFCVGLYFPTMGTLRG
;
A
#
# COMPACT_ATOMS: atom_id res chain seq x y z
N PRO A 1 9.15 20.29 19.07
CA PRO A 1 7.88 19.52 18.94
C PRO A 1 7.59 19.01 17.52
N LYS A 2 7.66 19.86 16.48
CA LYS A 2 7.34 19.46 15.09
C LYS A 2 8.31 18.43 14.49
N VAL A 3 9.61 18.57 14.77
CA VAL A 3 10.64 17.60 14.32
C VAL A 3 10.45 16.22 14.96
N LEU A 4 10.09 16.17 16.25
CA LEU A 4 9.84 14.90 16.94
C LEU A 4 8.66 14.15 16.32
N ALA A 5 7.58 14.86 16.00
CA ALA A 5 6.40 14.28 15.34
C ALA A 5 6.74 13.72 13.95
N LEU A 6 7.60 14.42 13.18
CA LEU A 6 8.09 13.94 11.89
C LEU A 6 8.95 12.68 12.01
N CYS A 7 9.84 12.62 13.02
CA CYS A 7 10.64 11.42 13.25
C CYS A 7 9.78 10.21 13.65
N ILE A 8 8.74 10.43 14.47
CA ILE A 8 7.82 9.36 14.87
C ILE A 8 7.00 8.86 13.67
N SER A 9 6.40 9.77 12.88
CA SER A 9 5.60 9.36 11.72
C SER A 9 6.44 8.61 10.67
N GLN A 10 7.67 9.08 10.43
CA GLN A 10 8.63 8.41 9.56
C GLN A 10 8.96 6.99 10.08
N ALA A 11 9.36 6.86 11.35
CA ALA A 11 9.71 5.57 11.93
C ALA A 11 8.54 4.58 11.89
N CYS A 12 7.32 5.05 12.18
CA CYS A 12 6.11 4.24 12.08
C CYS A 12 5.83 3.78 10.65
N PHE A 13 5.99 4.66 9.66
CA PHE A 13 5.74 4.31 8.26
C PHE A 13 6.78 3.37 7.68
N GLU A 14 8.06 3.59 7.97
CA GLU A 14 9.13 2.65 7.59
C GLU A 14 8.89 1.28 8.24
N SER A 15 8.48 1.24 9.50
CA SER A 15 8.09 0.00 10.17
C SER A 15 6.93 -0.68 9.46
N ALA A 16 5.89 0.06 9.07
CA ALA A 16 4.74 -0.49 8.32
C ALA A 16 5.15 -1.05 6.96
N MET A 17 6.06 -0.38 6.24
CA MET A 17 6.63 -0.87 4.97
C MET A 17 7.34 -2.21 5.15
N TYR A 18 8.17 -2.37 6.19
CA TYR A 18 8.84 -3.65 6.46
C TYR A 18 7.86 -4.76 6.84
N VAL A 19 6.85 -4.45 7.67
CA VAL A 19 5.79 -5.41 8.02
C VAL A 19 5.03 -5.84 6.76
N PHE A 20 4.68 -4.90 5.88
CA PHE A 20 4.01 -5.20 4.61
C PHE A 20 4.80 -6.20 3.78
N VAL A 21 6.11 -6.00 3.60
CA VAL A 21 7.00 -6.90 2.83
C VAL A 21 6.99 -8.34 3.38
N LEU A 22 6.84 -8.52 4.69
CA LEU A 22 6.76 -9.84 5.32
C LEU A 22 5.38 -10.47 5.20
N VAL A 23 4.31 -9.66 5.20
CA VAL A 23 2.93 -10.14 5.30
C VAL A 23 2.26 -10.35 3.95
N TRP A 24 2.57 -9.57 2.91
CA TRP A 24 1.82 -9.62 1.64
C TRP A 24 1.86 -10.99 0.94
N ALA A 25 3.01 -11.68 0.98
CA ALA A 25 3.19 -12.97 0.32
C ALA A 25 2.39 -14.11 1.00
N PRO A 26 2.47 -14.30 2.33
CA PRO A 26 1.67 -15.32 3.00
C PRO A 26 0.17 -15.01 2.98
N THR A 27 -0.25 -13.74 3.08
CA THR A 27 -1.68 -13.37 3.00
C THR A 27 -2.25 -13.64 1.62
N MET A 28 -1.56 -13.22 0.55
CA MET A 28 -2.00 -13.45 -0.82
C MET A 28 -2.10 -14.94 -1.14
N ARG A 29 -1.16 -15.76 -0.64
CA ARG A 29 -1.24 -17.23 -0.75
C ARG A 29 -2.44 -17.79 -0.02
N ALA A 30 -2.70 -17.35 1.22
CA ALA A 30 -3.83 -17.83 2.00
C ALA A 30 -5.16 -17.50 1.34
N THR A 31 -5.32 -16.26 0.84
CA THR A 31 -6.55 -15.83 0.17
C THR A 31 -6.75 -16.57 -1.16
N ILE A 32 -5.71 -16.72 -1.99
CA ILE A 32 -5.83 -17.46 -3.26
C ILE A 32 -6.12 -18.94 -3.01
N ALA A 33 -5.49 -19.56 -2.01
CA ALA A 33 -5.76 -20.95 -1.65
C ALA A 33 -7.20 -21.15 -1.13
N ALA A 34 -7.74 -20.18 -0.39
CA ALA A 34 -9.12 -20.19 0.08
C ALA A 34 -10.13 -19.98 -1.05
N SER A 35 -9.81 -19.14 -2.04
CA SER A 35 -10.72 -18.75 -3.13
C SER A 35 -10.70 -19.67 -4.36
N PHE A 36 -9.53 -20.20 -4.74
CA PHE A 36 -9.34 -20.98 -5.97
C PHE A 36 -8.87 -22.43 -5.72
N GLY A 37 -8.61 -22.77 -4.46
CA GLY A 37 -8.14 -24.09 -4.04
C GLY A 37 -6.61 -24.17 -3.87
N PRO A 38 -6.12 -25.18 -3.11
CA PRO A 38 -4.75 -25.26 -2.60
C PRO A 38 -3.67 -25.49 -3.68
N SER A 39 -4.07 -25.93 -4.87
CA SER A 39 -3.15 -26.29 -5.97
C SER A 39 -2.92 -25.15 -6.98
N THR A 40 -3.53 -23.97 -6.75
CA THR A 40 -3.47 -22.86 -7.70
C THR A 40 -2.16 -22.09 -7.53
N PRO A 41 -1.33 -21.95 -8.59
CA PRO A 41 -0.06 -21.23 -8.50
C PRO A 41 -0.32 -19.74 -8.31
N THR A 42 0.32 -19.15 -7.30
CA THR A 42 0.27 -17.71 -7.03
C THR A 42 1.34 -16.98 -7.87
N PRO A 43 0.96 -16.03 -8.75
CA PRO A 43 1.91 -15.35 -9.61
C PRO A 43 2.64 -14.23 -8.86
N TYR A 44 3.62 -14.60 -8.03
CA TYR A 44 4.39 -13.65 -7.21
C TYR A 44 5.17 -12.63 -8.05
N GLY A 45 5.72 -13.04 -9.19
CA GLY A 45 6.53 -12.17 -10.04
C GLY A 45 5.74 -11.02 -10.67
N THR A 46 4.49 -11.30 -11.10
CA THR A 46 3.63 -10.27 -11.67
C THR A 46 3.11 -9.33 -10.58
N ALA A 47 2.71 -9.86 -9.42
CA ALA A 47 2.30 -9.06 -8.27
C ALA A 47 3.41 -8.07 -7.85
N PHE A 48 4.64 -8.57 -7.71
CA PHE A 48 5.79 -7.75 -7.35
C PHE A 48 6.12 -6.69 -8.42
N SER A 49 5.96 -7.03 -9.70
CA SER A 49 6.19 -6.08 -10.80
C SER A 49 5.16 -4.93 -10.79
N VAL A 50 3.89 -5.23 -10.45
CA VAL A 50 2.85 -4.20 -10.30
C VAL A 50 3.13 -3.31 -9.08
N PHE A 51 3.64 -3.86 -7.99
CA PHE A 51 4.08 -3.08 -6.82
C PHE A 51 5.19 -2.10 -7.19
N MET A 52 6.23 -2.56 -7.89
CA MET A 52 7.31 -1.70 -8.36
C MET A 52 6.82 -0.61 -9.32
N ALA A 53 5.89 -0.95 -10.23
CA ALA A 53 5.25 0.01 -11.12
C ALA A 53 4.42 1.05 -10.35
N ALA A 54 3.63 0.63 -9.37
CA ALA A 54 2.83 1.53 -8.52
C ALA A 54 3.71 2.48 -7.71
N CYS A 55 4.82 2.00 -7.16
CA CYS A 55 5.84 2.82 -6.50
C CYS A 55 6.39 3.91 -7.43
N MET A 56 6.78 3.55 -8.66
CA MET A 56 7.26 4.53 -9.65
C MET A 56 6.17 5.54 -10.04
N LEU A 57 4.92 5.08 -10.20
CA LEU A 57 3.79 5.97 -10.46
C LEU A 57 3.56 6.96 -9.31
N GLY A 58 3.70 6.53 -8.05
CA GLY A 58 3.61 7.42 -6.88
C GLY A 58 4.69 8.50 -6.88
N SER A 59 5.94 8.13 -7.15
CA SER A 59 7.06 9.09 -7.19
C SER A 59 6.92 10.10 -8.35
N THR A 60 6.46 9.65 -9.51
CA THR A 60 6.22 10.56 -10.66
C THR A 60 5.03 11.48 -10.41
N LEU A 61 3.95 10.99 -9.78
CA LEU A 61 2.81 11.83 -9.40
C LEU A 61 3.22 12.92 -8.41
N PHE A 62 4.10 12.61 -7.44
CA PHE A 62 4.64 13.63 -6.53
C PHE A 62 5.37 14.75 -7.30
N GLY A 63 6.25 14.39 -8.23
CA GLY A 63 6.97 15.36 -9.06
C GLY A 63 6.03 16.25 -9.87
N TYR A 64 4.94 15.69 -10.38
CA TYR A 64 3.89 16.44 -11.07
C TYR A 64 3.11 17.37 -10.13
N LEU A 65 2.67 16.86 -8.97
CA LEU A 65 1.94 17.62 -7.95
C LEU A 65 2.71 18.83 -7.44
N VAL A 66 4.00 18.66 -7.12
CA VAL A 66 4.88 19.74 -6.64
C VAL A 66 5.13 20.78 -7.72
N ARG A 67 5.25 20.37 -8.99
CA ARG A 67 5.53 21.29 -10.11
C ARG A 67 4.31 22.10 -10.52
N GLN A 68 3.11 21.53 -10.43
CA GLN A 68 1.88 22.17 -10.88
C GLN A 68 1.14 22.92 -9.77
N SER A 69 1.28 22.48 -8.51
CA SER A 69 0.56 23.07 -7.38
C SER A 69 1.49 23.77 -6.41
N SER A 70 1.66 25.09 -6.57
CA SER A 70 2.31 25.93 -5.55
C SER A 70 1.48 26.07 -4.26
N TRP A 71 0.23 25.56 -4.27
CA TRP A 71 -0.75 25.69 -3.19
C TRP A 71 -0.84 24.47 -2.28
N LEU A 72 -0.27 23.33 -2.68
CA LEU A 72 -0.27 22.13 -1.83
C LEU A 72 0.91 22.19 -0.85
N SER A 73 0.61 22.47 0.42
CA SER A 73 1.60 22.35 1.49
C SER A 73 2.07 20.90 1.62
N LEU A 74 3.39 20.70 1.67
CA LEU A 74 4.00 19.37 1.73
C LEU A 74 3.50 18.53 2.92
N GLU A 75 3.24 19.20 4.06
CA GLU A 75 2.64 18.57 5.24
C GLU A 75 1.27 17.94 4.94
N ARG A 76 0.43 18.58 4.12
CA ARG A 76 -0.89 18.04 3.75
C ARG A 76 -0.75 16.80 2.86
N VAL A 77 0.22 16.79 1.95
CA VAL A 77 0.53 15.62 1.12
C VAL A 77 0.97 14.46 2.01
N ALA A 78 1.89 14.70 2.96
CA ALA A 78 2.34 13.68 3.89
C ALA A 78 1.17 13.09 4.71
N VAL A 79 0.29 13.94 5.26
CA VAL A 79 -0.88 13.48 6.02
C VAL A 79 -1.85 12.67 5.15
N LEU A 80 -2.10 13.09 3.92
CA LEU A 80 -2.95 12.33 2.99
C LEU A 80 -2.35 10.97 2.65
N VAL A 81 -1.05 10.91 2.36
CA VAL A 81 -0.34 9.66 2.08
C VAL A 81 -0.42 8.70 3.27
N PHE A 82 -0.17 9.19 4.50
CA PHE A 82 -0.31 8.36 5.71
C PHE A 82 -1.75 7.90 5.94
N GLY A 83 -2.73 8.77 5.71
CA GLY A 83 -4.15 8.44 5.83
C GLY A 83 -4.59 7.35 4.85
N ILE A 84 -4.23 7.50 3.57
CA ILE A 84 -4.56 6.52 2.52
C ILE A 84 -3.84 5.19 2.78
N ALA A 85 -2.55 5.24 3.12
CA ALA A 85 -1.77 4.03 3.46
C ALA A 85 -2.38 3.29 4.64
N SER A 86 -2.70 3.99 5.73
CA SER A 86 -3.33 3.39 6.92
C SER A 86 -4.70 2.80 6.58
N GLY A 87 -5.52 3.52 5.82
CA GLY A 87 -6.83 3.03 5.37
C GLY A 87 -6.73 1.78 4.50
N SER A 88 -5.75 1.72 3.59
CA SER A 88 -5.53 0.56 2.72
C SER A 88 -5.15 -0.70 3.51
N LEU A 89 -4.26 -0.59 4.50
CA LEU A 89 -3.86 -1.72 5.35
C LEU A 89 -4.97 -2.16 6.30
N ILE A 90 -5.72 -1.22 6.87
CA ILE A 90 -6.89 -1.53 7.70
C ILE A 90 -7.92 -2.29 6.84
N GLY A 91 -8.24 -1.79 5.64
CA GLY A 91 -9.13 -2.46 4.70
C GLY A 91 -8.67 -3.87 4.33
N ALA A 92 -7.37 -4.05 4.06
CA ALA A 92 -6.79 -5.36 3.82
C ALA A 92 -6.96 -6.31 5.02
N CYS A 93 -6.81 -5.82 6.26
CA CYS A 93 -7.02 -6.61 7.47
C CYS A 93 -8.47 -7.09 7.61
N TRP A 94 -9.44 -6.19 7.37
CA TRP A 94 -10.86 -6.54 7.39
C TRP A 94 -11.21 -7.62 6.36
N LEU A 95 -10.65 -7.52 5.15
CA LEU A 95 -10.86 -8.51 4.09
C LEU A 95 -10.30 -9.90 4.42
N LEU A 96 -9.26 -9.97 5.27
CA LEU A 96 -8.67 -11.23 5.72
C LEU A 96 -9.47 -11.90 6.85
N GLN A 97 -10.37 -11.18 7.53
CA GLN A 97 -11.21 -11.73 8.59
C GLN A 97 -12.50 -12.37 8.07
N GLU A 98 -12.94 -12.02 6.87
CA GLU A 98 -14.17 -12.58 6.28
C GLU A 98 -14.01 -14.09 5.98
N PRO A 99 -14.94 -14.94 6.45
CA PRO A 99 -14.92 -16.36 6.14
C PRO A 99 -15.07 -16.58 4.63
N ALA A 100 -14.31 -17.52 4.07
CA ALA A 100 -14.33 -17.83 2.65
C ALA A 100 -15.76 -18.08 2.16
N ALA A 101 -16.29 -17.14 1.38
CA ALA A 101 -17.62 -17.23 0.83
C ALA A 101 -17.69 -18.44 -0.12
N THR A 102 -18.72 -19.27 0.07
CA THR A 102 -18.93 -20.53 -0.65
C THR A 102 -19.14 -20.34 -2.16
N ASP A 103 -19.38 -19.10 -2.60
CA ASP A 103 -19.59 -18.74 -4.00
C ASP A 103 -18.26 -18.35 -4.67
N ASN A 104 -18.03 -18.90 -5.86
CA ASN A 104 -16.81 -18.64 -6.63
C ASN A 104 -16.65 -17.15 -7.04
N GLU A 105 -17.76 -16.43 -7.24
CA GLU A 105 -17.73 -15.02 -7.69
C GLU A 105 -17.30 -14.05 -6.59
N THR A 106 -17.79 -14.24 -5.36
CA THR A 106 -17.41 -13.41 -4.19
C THR A 106 -15.97 -13.67 -3.78
N SER A 107 -15.50 -14.92 -3.90
CA SER A 107 -14.12 -15.33 -3.65
C SER A 107 -13.10 -14.64 -4.58
N ALA A 108 -13.38 -14.53 -5.88
CA ALA A 108 -12.52 -13.81 -6.81
C ALA A 108 -12.44 -12.31 -6.50
N MET A 109 -13.56 -11.72 -6.08
CA MET A 109 -13.65 -10.30 -5.75
C MET A 109 -12.81 -9.94 -4.52
N THR A 110 -12.76 -10.82 -3.51
CA THR A 110 -11.92 -10.63 -2.31
C THR A 110 -10.44 -10.58 -2.64
N VAL A 111 -9.96 -11.45 -3.55
CA VAL A 111 -8.56 -11.45 -4.00
C VAL A 111 -8.22 -10.14 -4.72
N VAL A 112 -9.11 -9.65 -5.59
CA VAL A 112 -8.93 -8.39 -6.31
C VAL A 112 -8.92 -7.19 -5.35
N HIS A 113 -9.82 -7.15 -4.35
CA HIS A 113 -9.84 -6.09 -3.34
C HIS A 113 -8.60 -6.10 -2.44
N LEU A 114 -8.12 -7.29 -2.04
CA LEU A 114 -6.89 -7.40 -1.26
C LEU A 114 -5.68 -6.93 -2.08
N PHE A 115 -5.59 -7.36 -3.32
CA PHE A 115 -4.50 -6.96 -4.22
C PHE A 115 -4.52 -5.45 -4.50
N SER A 116 -5.70 -4.86 -4.74
CA SER A 116 -5.82 -3.42 -4.97
C SER A 116 -5.43 -2.62 -3.73
N ALA A 117 -5.76 -3.09 -2.52
CA ALA A 117 -5.30 -2.47 -1.27
C ALA A 117 -3.76 -2.46 -1.15
N TYR A 118 -3.09 -3.57 -1.51
CA TYR A 118 -1.63 -3.65 -1.53
C TYR A 118 -0.99 -2.73 -2.57
N VAL A 119 -1.58 -2.65 -3.77
CA VAL A 119 -1.12 -1.72 -4.81
C VAL A 119 -1.28 -0.25 -4.38
N MET A 120 -2.39 0.10 -3.71
CA MET A 120 -2.61 1.45 -3.18
C MET A 120 -1.63 1.79 -2.04
N PHE A 121 -1.34 0.84 -1.15
CA PHE A 121 -0.31 1.02 -0.13
C PHE A 121 1.06 1.30 -0.78
N GLU A 122 1.44 0.51 -1.78
CA GLU A 122 2.73 0.65 -2.45
C GLU A 122 2.84 1.95 -3.26
N PHE A 123 1.73 2.38 -3.87
CA PHE A 123 1.64 3.71 -4.46
C PHE A 123 1.91 4.83 -3.44
N CYS A 124 1.38 4.70 -2.22
CA CYS A 124 1.64 5.63 -1.12
C CYS A 124 3.10 5.60 -0.67
N VAL A 125 3.74 4.42 -0.65
CA VAL A 125 5.19 4.28 -0.40
C VAL A 125 6.00 5.04 -1.46
N GLY A 126 5.60 4.96 -2.74
CA GLY A 126 6.21 5.73 -3.83
C GLY A 126 6.11 7.25 -3.67
N LEU A 127 5.02 7.75 -3.08
CA LEU A 127 4.82 9.17 -2.74
C LEU A 127 5.59 9.61 -1.49
N TYR A 128 5.80 8.70 -0.55
CA TYR A 128 6.46 8.97 0.73
C TYR A 128 7.93 9.37 0.57
N PHE A 129 8.71 8.62 -0.23
CA PHE A 129 10.14 8.89 -0.43
C PHE A 129 10.46 10.32 -0.87
N PRO A 130 9.86 10.86 -1.94
CA PRO A 130 10.18 12.23 -2.38
C PRO A 130 9.61 13.31 -1.45
N THR A 131 8.50 13.03 -0.74
CA THR A 131 7.94 13.93 0.29
C THR A 131 8.89 14.09 1.46
N MET A 132 9.45 13.00 1.98
CA MET A 132 10.42 13.07 3.08
C MET A 132 11.77 13.65 2.65
N GLY A 133 12.17 13.45 1.39
CA GLY A 133 13.38 14.06 0.84
C GLY A 133 13.31 15.59 0.78
N THR A 134 12.13 16.15 0.52
CA THR A 134 11.91 17.60 0.43
C THR A 134 11.58 18.27 1.77
N LEU A 135 11.04 17.53 2.76
CA LEU A 135 10.84 18.02 4.14
C LEU A 135 12.14 18.11 4.96
N ARG A 136 13.18 17.39 4.56
CA ARG A 136 14.50 17.39 5.22
C ARG A 136 15.49 18.40 4.60
N GLY A 137 15.22 18.87 3.39
CA GLY A 137 16.05 19.81 2.64
C GLY A 137 15.72 21.28 2.88
#